data_AF-A0A0F2QV96-F1
#
_entry.id   AF-A0A0F2QV96-F1
#
_cell.length_a   1.000
_cell.length_b   1.000
_cell.length_c   1.000
_cell.angle_alpha   90.00
_cell.angle_beta   90.00
_cell.angle_gamma   90.00
#
_symmetry.space_group_name_H-M   'P 1'
#
loop_
_entity.id
_entity.type
_entity.pdbx_description
1 polymer ?
#
loop_
_entity_poly.entity_id
_entity_poly.type
_entity_poly.pdbx_seq_one_letter_code
_entity_poly.pdbx_strand_id
1 'polypeptide(L)'
;MLITSDQIRSELGLMWPDLQFIVLSDPAWLPTDKAQLQAELDACPRRPRGPIFIENLWACEENAIDLVLTVRKRRAEAAQRGEIPTSQWFNRPLGFVAGTRFNGRDMNHFANICRTRAGWLMIEPQTHAIWTPRSDTDDIYFLFM
;
A
#
# COMPACT_ATOMS: atom_id res chain seq x y z
N MET A 1 15.51 8.58 5.47
CA MET A 1 15.95 7.25 5.93
C MET A 1 15.45 6.24 4.94
N LEU A 2 16.34 5.43 4.35
CA LEU A 2 15.95 4.29 3.53
C LEU A 2 15.61 3.12 4.45
N ILE A 3 14.66 2.27 4.04
CA ILE A 3 14.37 0.99 4.71
C ILE A 3 14.63 -0.16 3.74
N THR A 4 15.08 -1.29 4.23
CA THR A 4 15.39 -2.46 3.40
C THR A 4 14.23 -3.44 3.35
N SER A 5 14.23 -4.32 2.35
CA SER A 5 13.25 -5.40 2.28
C SER A 5 13.34 -6.38 3.45
N ASP A 6 14.52 -6.58 4.04
CA ASP A 6 14.66 -7.41 5.24
C ASP A 6 14.04 -6.75 6.47
N GLN A 7 14.19 -5.43 6.61
CA GLN A 7 13.49 -4.68 7.65
C GLN A 7 11.97 -4.79 7.48
N ILE A 8 11.47 -4.62 6.25
CA ILE A 8 10.04 -4.78 5.94
C ILE A 8 9.54 -6.19 6.30
N ARG A 9 10.25 -7.25 5.88
CA ARG A 9 9.90 -8.63 6.22
C ARG A 9 9.86 -8.85 7.72
N SER A 10 10.84 -8.32 8.45
CA SER A 10 10.89 -8.45 9.91
C SER A 10 9.72 -7.72 10.58
N GLU A 11 9.40 -6.49 10.16
CA GLU A 11 8.27 -5.72 10.71
C GLU A 11 6.93 -6.41 10.42
N LEU A 12 6.74 -6.89 9.18
CA LEU A 12 5.51 -7.57 8.76
C LEU A 12 5.37 -8.95 9.42
N GLY A 13 6.45 -9.72 9.57
CA GLY A 13 6.41 -11.03 10.24
C GLY A 13 6.10 -10.94 11.74
N LEU A 14 6.47 -9.82 12.38
CA LEU A 14 6.04 -9.54 13.76
C LEU A 14 4.55 -9.16 13.83
N MET A 15 4.06 -8.46 12.81
CA MET A 15 2.67 -8.01 12.73
C MET A 15 1.71 -9.13 12.33
N TRP A 16 2.09 -9.97 11.37
CA TRP A 16 1.31 -11.08 10.83
C TRP A 16 2.19 -12.34 10.75
N PRO A 17 2.32 -13.08 11.86
CA PRO A 17 3.18 -14.26 11.92
C PRO A 17 2.80 -15.37 10.92
N ASP A 18 1.52 -15.43 10.55
CA ASP A 18 0.97 -16.44 9.65
C ASP A 18 0.97 -16.00 8.17
N LEU A 19 1.57 -14.84 7.85
CA LEU A 19 1.63 -14.33 6.48
C LEU A 19 2.41 -15.29 5.58
N GLN A 20 1.69 -16.01 4.71
CA GLN A 20 2.25 -17.10 3.91
C GLN A 20 3.10 -16.60 2.74
N PHE A 21 2.74 -15.45 2.16
CA PHE A 21 3.38 -14.93 0.96
C PHE A 21 3.70 -13.44 1.07
N ILE A 22 4.99 -13.10 0.92
CA ILE A 22 5.50 -11.72 0.87
C ILE A 22 6.32 -11.56 -0.40
N VAL A 23 5.80 -10.81 -1.37
CA VAL A 23 6.51 -10.44 -2.59
C VAL A 23 6.96 -8.98 -2.48
N LEU A 24 8.27 -8.75 -2.47
CA LEU A 24 8.88 -7.42 -2.44
C LEU A 24 9.69 -7.23 -3.72
N SER A 25 9.33 -6.24 -4.55
CA SER A 25 9.94 -6.05 -5.87
C SER A 25 11.34 -5.43 -5.82
N ASP A 26 11.65 -4.69 -4.75
CA ASP A 26 12.87 -3.91 -4.61
C ASP A 26 13.69 -4.30 -3.39
N PRO A 27 15.00 -4.00 -3.34
CA PRO A 27 15.84 -4.24 -2.18
C PRO A 27 15.75 -3.13 -1.10
N ALA A 28 15.38 -1.90 -1.49
CA ALA A 28 15.34 -0.73 -0.60
C ALA A 28 14.24 0.25 -1.00
N TRP A 29 13.70 0.94 0.00
CA TRP A 29 12.50 1.75 -0.12
C TRP A 29 12.67 3.08 0.62
N LEU A 30 11.95 4.11 0.15
CA LEU A 30 11.93 5.43 0.79
C LEU A 30 10.53 5.69 1.40
N PRO A 31 10.36 5.55 2.73
CA PRO A 31 9.08 5.79 3.39
C PRO A 31 8.63 7.23 3.22
N THR A 32 7.34 7.38 2.92
CA THR A 32 6.68 8.68 2.81
C THR A 32 6.17 9.16 4.16
N ASP A 33 5.86 10.45 4.30
CA ASP A 33 5.05 10.94 5.41
C ASP A 33 3.55 10.89 5.08
N LYS A 34 2.72 11.11 6.10
CA LYS A 34 1.26 11.03 5.96
C LYS A 34 0.69 12.10 5.02
N ALA A 35 1.28 13.30 4.99
CA ALA A 35 0.79 14.40 4.15
C ALA A 35 1.06 14.11 2.68
N GLN A 36 2.25 13.58 2.36
CA GLN A 36 2.60 13.12 1.03
C GLN A 36 1.72 11.96 0.58
N LEU A 37 1.47 10.96 1.44
CA LEU A 37 0.55 9.86 1.13
C LEU A 37 -0.86 10.39 0.81
N GLN A 38 -1.37 11.32 1.61
CA GLN A 38 -2.68 11.93 1.39
C GLN A 38 -2.75 12.67 0.05
N ALA A 39 -1.76 13.50 -0.27
CA ALA A 39 -1.70 14.22 -1.53
C ALA A 39 -1.68 13.28 -2.75
N GLU A 40 -1.03 12.11 -2.63
CA GLU A 40 -1.02 11.09 -3.69
C GLU A 40 -2.38 10.44 -3.86
N LEU A 41 -3.04 10.05 -2.76
CA LEU A 41 -4.41 9.52 -2.78
C LEU A 41 -5.39 10.52 -3.41
N ASP A 42 -5.25 11.81 -3.08
CA ASP A 42 -6.10 12.87 -3.65
C ASP A 42 -5.86 13.09 -5.14
N ALA A 43 -4.61 12.94 -5.58
CA ALA A 43 -4.27 13.10 -6.98
C ALA A 43 -4.60 11.85 -7.81
N CYS A 44 -4.70 10.66 -7.22
CA CYS A 44 -5.02 9.44 -7.96
C CYS A 44 -6.36 9.59 -8.69
N PRO A 45 -6.45 9.16 -9.96
CA PRO A 45 -7.64 9.34 -10.77
C PRO A 45 -8.83 8.69 -10.09
N ARG A 46 -9.69 9.52 -9.48
CA ARG A 46 -10.93 9.06 -8.87
C ARG A 46 -11.80 8.54 -10.00
N ARG A 47 -12.25 7.28 -9.93
CA ARG A 47 -13.42 6.89 -10.74
C ARG A 47 -14.54 7.87 -10.36
N PRO A 48 -15.30 8.42 -11.33
CA PRO A 48 -16.12 9.63 -11.16
C PRO A 48 -17.37 9.47 -10.26
N ARG A 49 -17.43 8.47 -9.39
CA ARG A 49 -18.53 8.24 -8.44
C ARG A 49 -17.88 7.92 -7.10
N GLY A 50 -18.43 8.48 -6.00
CA GLY A 50 -17.89 8.49 -4.63
C GLY A 50 -17.55 7.11 -4.03
N PRO A 51 -17.83 6.81 -2.75
CA PRO A 51 -17.60 5.46 -2.24
C PRO A 51 -18.47 4.48 -3.00
N ILE A 52 -17.89 3.79 -4.00
CA ILE A 52 -18.56 2.76 -4.77
C ILE A 52 -18.41 1.50 -3.92
N PHE A 53 -19.54 0.96 -3.45
CA PHE A 53 -19.57 -0.43 -3.02
C PHE A 53 -19.26 -1.27 -4.27
N ILE A 54 -18.06 -1.85 -4.33
CA ILE A 54 -17.66 -2.70 -5.44
C ILE A 54 -18.16 -4.11 -5.12
N GLU A 55 -19.13 -4.60 -5.88
CA GLU A 55 -19.78 -5.89 -5.64
C GLU A 55 -18.84 -7.08 -5.86
N ASN A 56 -17.72 -6.91 -6.58
CA ASN A 56 -16.77 -7.98 -6.86
C ASN A 56 -15.37 -7.72 -6.29
N LEU A 57 -14.74 -8.79 -5.81
CA LEU A 57 -13.40 -8.76 -5.24
C LEU A 57 -12.34 -8.33 -6.28
N TRP A 58 -12.49 -8.79 -7.52
CA TRP A 58 -11.53 -8.56 -8.62
C TRP A 58 -11.34 -7.08 -8.94
N ALA A 59 -12.40 -6.26 -8.93
CA ALA A 59 -12.26 -4.83 -9.15
C ALA A 59 -11.59 -4.12 -7.96
N CYS A 60 -11.51 -4.74 -6.78
CA CYS A 60 -10.74 -4.19 -5.65
C CYS A 60 -9.24 -4.39 -5.88
N GLU A 61 -8.85 -5.57 -6.36
CA GLU A 61 -7.48 -5.87 -6.80
C GLU A 61 -7.03 -4.92 -7.91
N GLU A 62 -7.84 -4.75 -8.97
CA GLU A 62 -7.54 -3.82 -10.06
C GLU A 62 -7.27 -2.39 -9.56
N ASN A 63 -8.09 -1.89 -8.64
CA ASN A 63 -7.90 -0.54 -8.07
C ASN A 63 -6.63 -0.43 -7.22
N ALA A 64 -6.28 -1.49 -6.47
CA ALA A 64 -5.04 -1.52 -5.69
C ALA A 64 -3.81 -1.49 -6.62
N ILE A 65 -3.83 -2.28 -7.69
CA ILE A 65 -2.80 -2.28 -8.72
C ILE A 65 -2.70 -0.90 -9.41
N ASP A 66 -3.82 -0.30 -9.80
CA ASP A 66 -3.87 1.02 -10.44
C ASP A 66 -3.24 2.11 -9.57
N LEU A 67 -3.48 2.08 -8.25
CA LEU A 67 -2.86 3.01 -7.31
C LEU A 67 -1.34 2.86 -7.29
N VAL A 68 -0.85 1.62 -7.15
CA VAL A 68 0.59 1.32 -7.14
C VAL A 68 1.25 1.79 -8.43
N LEU A 69 0.67 1.45 -9.59
CA LEU A 69 1.19 1.85 -10.90
C LEU A 69 1.18 3.37 -11.08
N THR A 70 0.11 4.04 -10.68
CA THR A 70 -0.01 5.50 -10.77
C THR A 70 1.06 6.21 -9.94
N VAL A 71 1.28 5.78 -8.69
CA VAL A 71 2.29 6.36 -7.82
C VAL A 71 3.69 6.12 -8.37
N ARG A 72 4.00 4.90 -8.82
CA ARG A 72 5.28 4.56 -9.45
C ARG A 72 5.55 5.42 -10.69
N LYS A 73 4.56 5.56 -11.59
CA LYS A 73 4.65 6.39 -12.79
C LYS A 73 4.94 7.85 -12.45
N ARG A 74 4.18 8.45 -11.53
CA ARG A 74 4.37 9.86 -11.14
C ARG A 74 5.74 10.15 -10.56
N ARG A 75 6.28 9.23 -9.75
CA ARG A 75 7.64 9.37 -9.23
C ARG A 75 8.69 9.29 -10.33
N ALA A 76 8.53 8.36 -11.27
CA ALA A 76 9.44 8.27 -12.42
C ALA A 76 9.43 9.57 -13.22
N GLU A 77 8.25 10.14 -13.48
CA GLU A 77 8.13 11.44 -14.18
C GLU A 77 8.75 12.60 -13.38
N ALA A 78 8.54 12.66 -12.06
CA ALA A 78 9.17 13.68 -11.21
C ALA A 78 10.71 13.59 -11.19
N ALA A 79 11.25 12.37 -11.21
CA ALA A 79 12.69 12.14 -11.33
C ALA A 79 13.22 12.58 -12.69
N GLN A 80 12.50 12.28 -13.78
CA GLN A 80 12.85 12.73 -15.14
C GLN A 80 12.85 14.26 -15.27
N ARG A 81 11.96 14.95 -14.54
CA ARG A 81 11.93 16.43 -14.46
C ARG A 81 12.99 17.02 -13.52
N GLY A 82 13.75 16.19 -12.79
CA GLY A 82 14.75 16.63 -11.83
C GLY A 82 14.18 17.19 -10.52
N GLU A 83 12.88 17.01 -10.26
CA GLU A 83 12.22 17.44 -9.02
C GLU A 83 12.64 16.57 -7.82
N ILE A 84 13.01 15.32 -8.09
CA ILE A 84 13.63 14.42 -7.12
C ILE A 84 14.90 13.77 -7.73
N PRO A 85 15.91 13.44 -6.92
CA PRO A 85 17.08 12.70 -7.41
C PRO A 85 16.68 11.37 -8.05
N THR A 86 17.40 10.93 -9.08
CA THR A 86 17.21 9.60 -9.69
C THR A 86 17.49 8.46 -8.71
N SER A 87 18.35 8.69 -7.72
CA SER A 87 18.53 7.80 -6.56
C SER A 87 17.34 7.80 -5.60
N GLN A 88 16.30 8.59 -5.85
CA GLN A 88 14.99 8.53 -5.18
C GLN A 88 13.89 8.07 -6.15
N TRP A 89 14.27 7.54 -7.32
CA TRP A 89 13.39 6.72 -8.15
C TRP A 89 12.96 5.45 -7.40
N PHE A 90 13.76 4.99 -6.42
CA PHE A 90 13.43 3.84 -5.57
C PHE A 90 11.98 3.83 -5.12
N ASN A 91 11.38 2.65 -5.13
CA ASN A 91 9.97 2.49 -4.86
C ASN A 91 9.60 3.00 -3.47
N ARG A 92 8.39 3.56 -3.37
CA ARG A 92 7.73 3.76 -2.08
C ARG A 92 7.34 2.39 -1.56
N PRO A 93 7.44 2.14 -0.24
CA PRO A 93 6.93 0.92 0.35
C PRO A 93 5.39 1.00 0.37
N LEU A 94 4.78 0.87 -0.81
CA LEU A 94 3.36 0.87 -1.09
C LEU A 94 3.07 -0.38 -1.92
N GLY A 95 2.07 -1.14 -1.49
CA GLY A 95 1.59 -2.31 -2.23
C GLY A 95 0.18 -2.65 -1.81
N PHE A 96 -0.18 -3.92 -1.96
CA PHE A 96 -1.49 -4.43 -1.57
C PHE A 96 -1.39 -5.74 -0.79
N VAL A 97 -2.41 -5.99 0.00
CA VAL A 97 -2.60 -7.19 0.79
C VAL A 97 -3.90 -7.88 0.42
N ALA A 98 -3.93 -9.20 0.48
CA ALA A 98 -5.13 -10.01 0.39
C ALA A 98 -5.35 -10.74 1.71
N GLY A 99 -6.60 -10.76 2.16
CA GLY A 99 -6.94 -11.27 3.48
C GLY A 99 -8.40 -11.69 3.58
N THR A 100 -8.73 -12.29 4.71
CA THR A 100 -10.08 -12.80 5.05
C THR A 100 -10.75 -11.96 6.14
N ARG A 101 -9.99 -11.08 6.80
CA ARG A 101 -10.49 -10.13 7.79
C ARG A 101 -9.72 -8.82 7.73
N PHE A 102 -10.45 -7.71 7.74
CA PHE A 102 -9.89 -6.36 7.69
C PHE A 102 -10.57 -5.48 8.75
N ASN A 103 -9.77 -4.91 9.66
CA ASN A 103 -10.22 -4.05 10.75
C ASN A 103 -11.39 -4.66 11.55
N GLY A 104 -11.31 -5.97 11.84
CA GLY A 104 -12.28 -6.74 12.61
C GLY A 104 -13.52 -7.19 11.83
N ARG A 105 -13.58 -6.94 10.52
CA ARG A 105 -14.69 -7.37 9.67
C ARG A 105 -14.28 -8.55 8.80
N ASP A 106 -15.04 -9.64 8.87
CA ASP A 106 -14.83 -10.81 8.02
C ASP A 106 -15.22 -10.47 6.58
N MET A 107 -14.24 -10.48 5.69
CA MET A 107 -14.38 -10.26 4.26
C MET A 107 -13.15 -10.77 3.53
N ASN A 108 -13.36 -11.59 2.50
CA ASN A 108 -12.29 -11.84 1.54
C ASN A 108 -12.12 -10.56 0.70
N HIS A 109 -10.99 -9.88 0.86
CA HIS A 109 -10.81 -8.53 0.35
C HIS A 109 -9.35 -8.18 0.03
N PHE A 110 -9.16 -7.12 -0.75
CA PHE A 110 -7.87 -6.51 -1.01
C PHE A 110 -7.83 -5.09 -0.44
N ALA A 111 -6.75 -4.76 0.26
CA ALA A 111 -6.48 -3.41 0.73
C ALA A 111 -5.08 -2.95 0.30
N ASN A 112 -4.87 -1.65 0.15
CA ASN A 112 -3.53 -1.12 -0.03
C ASN A 112 -2.82 -1.06 1.32
N ILE A 113 -1.50 -1.28 1.32
CA ILE A 113 -0.65 -1.17 2.49
C ILE A 113 0.53 -0.23 2.18
N CYS A 114 0.84 0.66 3.11
CA CYS A 114 1.98 1.56 2.97
C CYS A 114 2.78 1.69 4.28
N ARG A 115 4.10 1.59 4.18
CA ARG A 115 5.00 1.97 5.26
C ARG A 115 5.32 3.46 5.19
N THR A 116 4.75 4.22 6.11
CA THR A 116 5.09 5.64 6.31
C THR A 116 6.25 5.76 7.29
N ARG A 117 6.76 6.97 7.52
CA ARG A 117 7.72 7.24 8.61
C ARG A 117 7.13 6.97 10.00
N ALA A 118 5.82 7.13 10.18
CA ALA A 118 5.15 6.97 11.47
C ALA A 118 4.75 5.53 11.78
N GLY A 119 4.70 4.67 10.77
CA GLY A 119 4.25 3.29 10.92
C GLY A 119 3.63 2.75 9.64
N TRP A 120 3.07 1.56 9.75
CA TRP A 120 2.27 0.94 8.70
C TRP A 120 0.86 1.51 8.68
N LEU A 121 0.31 1.68 7.49
CA LEU A 121 -1.07 2.08 7.27
C LEU A 121 -1.68 1.14 6.22
N MET A 122 -2.90 0.71 6.49
CA MET A 122 -3.77 0.09 5.49
C MET A 122 -4.79 1.11 5.00
N ILE A 123 -5.12 1.03 3.71
CA ILE A 123 -5.96 1.98 3.02
C ILE A 123 -7.00 1.18 2.23
N GLU A 124 -8.27 1.40 2.56
CA GLU A 124 -9.40 0.83 1.84
C GLU A 124 -9.65 1.67 0.56
N PRO A 125 -9.38 1.14 -0.64
CA PRO A 125 -9.54 1.91 -1.87
C PRO A 125 -10.99 2.39 -2.10
N GLN A 126 -12.00 1.67 -1.61
CA GLN A 126 -13.42 2.01 -1.85
C GLN A 126 -13.93 3.14 -0.96
N THR A 127 -13.49 3.17 0.30
CA THR A 127 -14.03 4.06 1.34
C THR A 127 -13.03 5.12 1.78
N HIS A 128 -11.77 4.98 1.36
CA HIS A 128 -10.62 5.74 1.85
C HIS A 128 -10.41 5.63 3.36
N ALA A 129 -10.98 4.61 4.01
CA ALA A 129 -10.66 4.33 5.40
C ALA A 129 -9.16 4.05 5.49
N ILE A 130 -8.50 4.70 6.44
CA ILE A 130 -7.09 4.50 6.75
C ILE A 130 -7.00 4.01 8.18
N TRP A 131 -6.31 2.90 8.41
CA TRP A 131 -6.11 2.36 9.75
C TRP A 131 -4.70 1.82 9.92
N THR A 132 -4.31 1.64 11.18
CA THR A 132 -3.07 0.94 11.52
C THR A 132 -3.36 -0.56 11.52
N PRO A 133 -2.63 -1.37 10.73
CA PRO A 133 -2.82 -2.81 10.71
C PRO A 133 -2.43 -3.46 12.04
N ARG A 134 -3.15 -4.51 12.42
CA ARG A 134 -2.91 -5.30 13.64
C ARG A 134 -3.27 -6.77 13.45
N SER A 135 -2.49 -7.70 14.02
CA SER A 135 -2.76 -9.14 13.95
C SER A 135 -4.07 -9.58 14.59
N ASP A 136 -4.56 -8.85 15.59
CA ASP A 136 -5.79 -9.21 16.30
C ASP A 136 -7.05 -8.86 15.50
N THR A 137 -6.94 -7.93 14.54
CA THR A 137 -8.07 -7.44 13.74
C THR A 137 -7.94 -7.64 12.24
N ASP A 138 -6.77 -8.00 11.74
CA ASP A 138 -6.51 -8.24 10.33
C ASP A 138 -5.95 -9.67 10.12
N ASP A 139 -6.53 -10.42 9.20
CA ASP A 139 -6.10 -11.77 8.81
C ASP A 139 -5.66 -11.73 7.34
N ILE A 140 -4.35 -11.70 7.13
CA ILE A 140 -3.70 -11.45 5.84
C ILE A 140 -2.86 -12.66 5.43
N TYR A 141 -3.08 -13.17 4.22
CA TYR A 141 -2.38 -14.35 3.71
C TYR A 141 -1.44 -14.05 2.53
N PHE A 142 -1.58 -12.88 1.89
CA PHE A 142 -0.75 -12.49 0.75
C PHE A 142 -0.43 -10.99 0.78
N LEU A 143 0.81 -10.64 0.43
CA LEU A 143 1.26 -9.26 0.27
C LEU A 143 2.16 -9.13 -0.97
N PHE A 144 1.91 -8.08 -1.77
CA PHE A 144 2.76 -7.68 -2.90
C PHE A 144 3.10 -6.20 -2.80
N MET A 145 4.39 -5.86 -2.85
CA MET A 145 4.91 -4.48 -2.81
C MET A 145 5.97 -4.24 -3.86
#